data_AF-A0A150NKD1-F1
#
_entry.id   AF-A0A150NKD1-F1
#
_cell.length_a   1.000
_cell.length_b   1.000
_cell.length_c   1.000
_cell.angle_alpha   90.00
_cell.angle_beta   90.00
_cell.angle_gamma   90.00
#
_symmetry.space_group_name_H-M   'P 1'
#
loop_
_entity.id
_entity.type
_entity.pdbx_description
1 polymer ?
#
loop_
_entity_poly.entity_id
_entity_poly.type
_entity_poly.pdbx_seq_one_letter_code
_entity_poly.pdbx_strand_id
1 'polypeptide(L)' 'MEQTFFIIKPDGVKRGLVGEVLKRIEQRGFTIEKLELRSQVSEELIDQHYQDLVGQSFTHRFENL' A
#
# COMPACT_ATOMS: atom_id res chain seq x y z
N MET A 1 -21.40 -6.68 1.78
CA MET A 1 -20.19 -6.35 2.56
C MET A 1 -19.34 -5.42 1.72
N GLU A 2 -18.83 -4.36 2.31
CA GLU A 2 -17.88 -3.47 1.65
C GLU A 2 -16.45 -3.95 1.90
N GLN A 3 -15.58 -3.74 0.93
CA GLN A 3 -14.16 -4.09 1.02
C GLN A 3 -13.33 -2.86 0.66
N THR A 4 -12.19 -2.72 1.32
CA THR A 4 -11.22 -1.67 1.03
C THR A 4 -9.82 -2.26 1.01
N PHE A 5 -8.90 -1.53 0.41
CA PHE A 5 -7.52 -1.96 0.23
C PHE A 5 -6.57 -1.02 0.96
N PHE A 6 -5.66 -1.61 1.74
CA PHE A 6 -4.60 -0.89 2.45
C PHE A 6 -3.24 -1.31 1.89
N ILE A 7 -2.35 -0.34 1.68
CA ILE A 7 -0.95 -0.58 1.33
C ILE A 7 -0.05 -0.04 2.44
N ILE A 8 0.88 -0.88 2.90
CA ILE A 8 2.07 -0.44 3.64
C ILE A 8 3.21 -0.35 2.64
N LYS A 9 3.69 0.87 2.38
CA LYS A 9 4.78 1.12 1.43
C LYS A 9 6.13 0.58 1.96
N PRO A 10 7.13 0.34 1.09
CA PRO A 10 8.43 -0.21 1.48
C PRO A 10 9.13 0.56 2.60
N ASP A 11 8.99 1.89 2.66
CA ASP A 11 9.53 2.71 3.74
C ASP A 11 8.87 2.40 5.10
N GLY A 12 7.55 2.19 5.13
CA GLY A 12 6.82 1.77 6.32
C GLY A 12 7.24 0.38 6.80
N VAL A 13 7.50 -0.54 5.87
CA VAL A 13 8.04 -1.87 6.17
C VAL A 13 9.46 -1.77 6.73
N LYS A 14 10.36 -1.03 6.07
CA LYS A 14 11.75 -0.80 6.53
C LYS A 14 11.82 -0.15 7.93
N ARG A 15 10.83 0.67 8.28
CA ARG A 15 10.69 1.29 9.60
C ARG A 15 10.05 0.39 10.66
N GLY A 16 9.69 -0.86 10.32
CA GLY A 16 9.09 -1.81 11.24
C GLY A 16 7.63 -1.50 11.62
N LEU A 17 6.90 -0.73 10.80
CA LEU A 17 5.55 -0.25 11.13
C LEU A 17 4.42 -1.24 10.82
N VAL A 18 4.73 -2.43 10.28
CA VAL A 18 3.71 -3.40 9.84
C VAL A 18 2.73 -3.74 10.96
N GLY A 19 3.22 -4.15 12.14
CA GLY A 19 2.35 -4.53 13.26
C GLY A 19 1.50 -3.37 13.78
N GLU A 20 2.05 -2.16 13.83
CA GLU A 20 1.32 -0.95 14.28
C GLU A 20 0.17 -0.60 13.32
N VAL A 21 0.39 -0.73 12.01
CA VAL A 21 -0.65 -0.49 11.01
C VAL A 21 -1.76 -1.53 11.10
N LEU A 22 -1.41 -2.83 11.18
CA LEU A 22 -2.40 -3.90 11.30
C LEU A 22 -3.26 -3.73 12.56
N LYS A 23 -2.61 -3.43 13.70
CA LYS A 23 -3.30 -3.15 14.97
C LYS A 23 -4.33 -2.02 14.82
N ARG A 24 -4.00 -0.93 14.12
CA ARG A 24 -4.93 0.19 13.90
C ARG A 24 -6.11 -0.20 13.01
N ILE A 25 -5.88 -1.01 11.99
CA ILE A 25 -6.94 -1.51 11.09
C ILE A 25 -7.94 -2.34 11.89
N GLU A 26 -7.46 -3.29 12.69
CA GLU A 26 -8.30 -4.14 13.54
C GLU A 26 -9.02 -3.34 14.63
N GLN A 27 -8.35 -2.40 15.29
CA GLN A 27 -8.96 -1.51 16.29
C GLN A 27 -10.08 -0.63 15.73
N ARG A 28 -10.05 -0.35 14.42
CA ARG A 28 -11.10 0.41 13.73
C ARG A 28 -12.28 -0.47 13.30
N GLY A 29 -12.23 -1.77 13.59
CA GLY A 29 -13.29 -2.73 13.34
C GLY A 29 -13.26 -3.39 11.96
N PHE A 30 -12.15 -3.23 11.20
CA PHE A 30 -11.98 -3.96 9.95
C PHE A 30 -11.52 -5.39 10.23
N THR A 31 -11.99 -6.33 9.40
CA THR A 31 -11.49 -7.71 9.34
C THR A 31 -10.50 -7.83 8.19
N ILE A 32 -9.35 -8.46 8.42
CA ILE A 32 -8.34 -8.70 7.38
C ILE A 32 -8.69 -10.00 6.66
N GLU A 33 -9.27 -9.88 5.47
CA GLU A 33 -9.60 -11.03 4.60
C GLU A 33 -8.37 -11.62 3.90
N LYS A 34 -7.39 -10.77 3.55
CA LYS A 34 -6.15 -11.18 2.88
C LYS A 34 -5.00 -10.25 3.26
N LEU A 35 -3.82 -10.83 3.47
CA LEU A 35 -2.55 -10.11 3.66
C LEU A 35 -1.48 -10.72 2.75
N GLU A 36 -0.74 -9.87 2.05
CA GLU A 36 0.29 -10.31 1.10
C GLU A 36 1.49 -9.36 1.15
N LEU A 37 2.70 -9.91 1.30
CA LEU A 37 3.95 -9.15 1.19
C LEU A 37 4.52 -9.37 -0.21
N ARG A 38 4.68 -8.29 -0.97
CA ARG A 38 5.31 -8.32 -2.30
C ARG A 38 6.68 -7.66 -2.23
N SER A 39 7.71 -8.44 -2.56
CA SER A 39 9.11 -7.98 -2.62
C SER A 39 9.50 -7.46 -4.01
N GLN A 40 8.71 -7.79 -5.04
CA GLN A 40 8.87 -7.30 -6.40
C GLN A 40 7.49 -6.88 -6.89
N VAL A 41 7.36 -5.61 -7.27
CA VAL A 41 6.17 -5.07 -7.95
C VAL A 41 6.65 -4.70 -9.34
N SER A 42 6.01 -5.22 -10.38
CA SER A 42 6.35 -4.80 -11.75
C SER A 42 5.98 -3.33 -11.93
N GLU A 43 6.78 -2.59 -12.70
CA GLU A 43 6.48 -1.20 -13.07
C GLU A 43 5.07 -1.08 -13.66
N GLU A 44 4.66 -2.05 -14.49
CA GLU A 44 3.31 -2.10 -15.06
C GLU A 44 2.20 -2.15 -13.99
N LEU A 45 2.39 -2.86 -12.88
CA LEU A 45 1.41 -2.92 -11.79
C LEU A 45 1.39 -1.63 -10.97
N ILE A 46 2.54 -0.97 -10.81
CA ILE A 46 2.66 0.36 -10.19
C ILE A 46 1.90 1.38 -11.05
N ASP A 47 2.16 1.38 -12.35
CA ASP A 47 1.53 2.29 -13.31
C ASP A 47 0.01 2.09 -13.28
N GLN A 48 -0.48 0.86 -13.37
CA GLN A 48 -1.91 0.53 -13.24
C GLN A 48 -2.52 1.02 -11.92
N HIS A 49 -1.80 0.93 -10.81
CA HIS A 49 -2.32 1.36 -9.51
C HIS A 49 -2.38 2.89 -9.36
N TYR A 50 -1.54 3.64 -10.09
CA TYR A 50 -1.42 5.09 -9.99
C TYR A 50 -1.87 5.86 -11.24
N GLN A 51 -2.56 5.20 -12.19
CA GLN A 51 -3.05 5.84 -13.43
C GLN A 51 -3.84 7.12 -13.14
N ASP A 52 -4.66 7.11 -12.08
CA ASP A 52 -5.51 8.24 -11.68
C ASP A 52 -4.73 9.40 -11.03
N LEU A 53 -3.45 9.21 -10.68
CA LEU A 53 -2.58 10.25 -10.10
C LEU A 53 -1.66 10.91 -11.12
N VAL A 54 -1.63 10.44 -12.38
CA VAL A 54 -0.80 11.00 -13.45
C VAL A 54 -1.12 12.48 -13.66
N GLY A 55 -0.14 13.34 -13.38
CA GLY A 55 -0.27 14.81 -13.48
C GLY A 55 -0.31 15.55 -12.14
N GLN A 56 -0.37 14.85 -11.00
CA GLN A 56 -0.22 15.49 -9.69
C GLN A 56 1.27 15.67 -9.35
N SER A 57 1.65 16.81 -8.78
CA SER A 57 3.03 17.25 -8.52
C SER A 57 3.88 16.35 -7.59
N PHE A 58 3.37 15.19 -7.17
CA PHE A 58 4.07 14.20 -6.35
C PHE A 58 4.37 12.87 -7.07
N THR A 59 4.04 12.74 -8.36
CA THR A 59 4.20 11.48 -9.13
C THR A 59 5.64 11.06 -9.42
N HIS A 60 6.62 11.96 -9.38
CA HIS A 60 8.04 11.64 -9.61
C HIS A 60 8.67 10.70 -8.57
N ARG A 61 7.92 10.17 -7.60
CA ARG A 61 8.44 9.40 -6.46
C ARG A 61 8.00 7.94 -6.42
N PHE A 62 7.31 7.44 -7.45
CA PHE A 62 6.84 6.04 -7.52
C PHE A 62 7.80 5.10 -8.28
N GLU A 63 8.76 5.64 -9.02
CA GLU A 63 9.76 4.89 -9.82
C GLU A 63 10.78 4.09 -8.97
N ASN A 64 10.74 4.21 -7.65
CA ASN A 64 11.68 3.54 -6.73
C ASN A 64 10.97 2.68 -5.66
N LEU A 65 9.73 2.26 -5.92
CA LEU A 65 8.95 1.35 -5.06
C LEU A 65 9.32 -0.12 -5.27
#